data_AF-A0A0S7Y798-F1
#
_entry.id   AF-A0A0S7Y798-F1
#
_cell.length_a   1.000
_cell.length_b   1.000
_cell.length_c   1.000
_cell.angle_alpha   90.00
_cell.angle_beta   90.00
_cell.angle_gamma   90.00
#
_symmetry.space_group_name_H-M   'P 1'
#
loop_
_entity.id
_entity.type
_entity.pdbx_description
1 polymer ?
#
loop_
_entity_poly.entity_id
_entity_poly.type
_entity_poly.pdbx_seq_one_letter_code
_entity_poly.pdbx_strand_id
1 'polypeptide(L)'
;MSAAFFLLWEPPPPKPLPIVRPLVHLKDSLLAKMPGWTGEHQKLPEAIEKALGADEYLNANFASPDGRDRVLVFVTYNANAWSNIPHVPWVCMTQSGYRLVTKRQDAMQHPSKSGKEIEPNVILFKPGPGMPPEHALMFQYFNVGGQYVYHRDLARIMATSGAIGRKGSFLSQTQVAVYFSPSEGQDPLAKGSRAYQIGLEFLNAVIPLLEREHYPALGGTEGG
;
A
#
# COMPACT_ATOMS: atom_id res chain seq x y z
N MET A 1 -40.21 16.04 -36.38
CA MET A 1 -39.38 16.02 -35.16
C MET A 1 -38.43 14.86 -35.28
N SER A 2 -37.15 15.12 -35.57
CA SER A 2 -36.13 14.07 -35.71
C SER A 2 -35.43 13.90 -34.36
N ALA A 3 -35.57 12.72 -33.76
CA ALA A 3 -34.81 12.34 -32.58
C ALA A 3 -33.37 12.01 -33.02
N ALA A 4 -32.42 12.88 -32.69
CA ALA A 4 -31.01 12.58 -32.85
C ALA A 4 -30.61 11.51 -31.82
N PHE A 5 -30.41 10.29 -32.29
CA PHE A 5 -29.71 9.25 -31.54
C PHE A 5 -28.25 9.69 -31.40
N PHE A 6 -27.90 10.33 -30.29
CA PHE A 6 -26.52 10.40 -29.86
C PHE A 6 -26.12 9.01 -29.38
N LEU A 7 -25.52 8.23 -30.27
CA LEU A 7 -24.65 7.13 -29.86
C LEU A 7 -23.56 7.74 -28.98
N LEU A 8 -23.72 7.57 -27.66
CA LEU A 8 -22.68 7.86 -26.68
C LEU A 8 -21.50 6.96 -27.04
N TRP A 9 -20.57 7.49 -27.82
CA TRP A 9 -19.27 6.86 -28.07
C TRP A 9 -18.53 6.83 -26.74
N GLU A 10 -18.55 5.68 -26.08
CA GLU A 10 -17.66 5.45 -24.95
C GLU A 10 -16.25 5.24 -25.51
N PRO A 11 -15.26 6.05 -25.11
CA PRO A 11 -13.88 5.82 -25.52
C PRO A 11 -13.47 4.41 -25.08
N PRO A 12 -12.66 3.70 -25.89
CA PRO A 12 -12.19 2.37 -25.51
C PRO A 12 -11.49 2.44 -24.15
N PRO A 13 -11.61 1.39 -23.33
CA PRO A 13 -10.95 1.37 -22.03
C PRO A 13 -9.44 1.57 -22.24
N PRO A 14 -8.80 2.34 -21.35
CA PRO A 14 -7.38 2.62 -21.49
C PRO A 14 -6.55 1.33 -21.46
N LYS A 15 -5.38 1.36 -22.11
CA LYS A 15 -4.47 0.22 -22.10
C LYS A 15 -3.93 -0.01 -20.67
N PRO A 16 -3.91 -1.28 -20.18
CA PRO A 16 -3.27 -1.60 -18.91
C PRO A 16 -1.79 -1.21 -18.92
N LEU A 17 -1.29 -0.73 -17.79
CA LEU A 17 0.14 -0.51 -17.59
C LEU A 17 0.70 -1.73 -16.85
N PRO A 18 1.41 -2.64 -17.50
CA PRO A 18 1.95 -3.81 -16.83
C PRO A 18 3.05 -3.42 -15.84
N ILE A 19 3.18 -4.22 -14.79
CA ILE A 19 4.29 -4.12 -13.85
C ILE A 19 5.62 -4.40 -14.56
N VAL A 20 6.68 -3.72 -14.16
CA VAL A 20 8.04 -3.90 -14.73
C VAL A 20 8.71 -5.14 -14.15
N ARG A 21 8.56 -5.36 -12.85
CA ARG A 21 9.14 -6.50 -12.13
C ARG A 21 8.12 -7.06 -11.13
N PRO A 22 7.91 -8.39 -11.10
CA PRO A 22 6.97 -9.03 -10.16
C PRO A 22 7.21 -8.60 -8.71
N LEU A 23 6.12 -8.42 -7.94
CA LEU A 23 6.20 -7.89 -6.57
C LEU A 23 6.90 -8.83 -5.59
N VAL A 24 6.92 -10.14 -5.87
CA VAL A 24 7.62 -11.13 -5.04
C VAL A 24 9.11 -10.79 -4.84
N HIS A 25 9.73 -10.13 -5.81
CA HIS A 25 11.15 -9.74 -5.73
C HIS A 25 11.43 -8.52 -4.85
N LEU A 26 10.40 -7.74 -4.48
CA LEU A 26 10.56 -6.58 -3.61
C LEU A 26 11.12 -6.98 -2.24
N LYS A 27 10.77 -8.17 -1.74
CA LYS A 27 11.29 -8.70 -0.48
C LYS A 27 12.82 -8.75 -0.47
N ASP A 28 13.43 -9.27 -1.54
CA ASP A 28 14.89 -9.40 -1.61
C ASP A 28 15.56 -8.03 -1.70
N SER A 29 14.98 -7.10 -2.47
CA SER A 29 15.46 -5.71 -2.53
C SER A 29 15.34 -4.99 -1.18
N LEU A 30 14.29 -5.27 -0.39
CA LEU A 30 14.12 -4.73 0.96
C LEU A 30 15.18 -5.26 1.93
N LEU A 31 15.44 -6.57 1.90
CA LEU A 31 16.48 -7.18 2.75
C LEU A 31 17.87 -6.61 2.43
N ALA A 32 18.16 -6.32 1.17
CA ALA A 32 19.40 -5.64 0.78
C ALA A 32 19.50 -4.19 1.32
N LYS A 33 18.37 -3.54 1.64
CA LYS A 33 18.32 -2.17 2.19
C LYS A 33 18.24 -2.12 3.71
N MET A 34 17.83 -3.22 4.35
CA MET A 34 17.63 -3.30 5.80
C MET A 34 18.53 -4.41 6.37
N PRO A 35 19.84 -4.16 6.50
CA PRO A 35 20.78 -5.20 6.93
C PRO A 35 20.42 -5.75 8.31
N GLY A 36 20.52 -7.08 8.45
CA GLY A 36 20.22 -7.81 9.68
C GLY A 36 18.76 -8.21 9.85
N TRP A 37 17.83 -7.61 9.11
CA TRP A 37 16.46 -8.12 9.05
C TRP A 37 16.42 -9.45 8.30
N THR A 38 15.50 -10.33 8.70
CA THR A 38 15.13 -11.52 7.94
C THR A 38 13.74 -11.33 7.35
N GLY A 39 13.44 -12.01 6.24
CA GLY A 39 12.18 -11.80 5.52
C GLY A 39 11.70 -13.04 4.78
N GLU A 40 10.41 -13.33 4.92
CA GLU A 40 9.73 -14.46 4.30
C GLU A 40 8.50 -13.99 3.52
N HIS A 41 8.38 -14.45 2.27
CA HIS A 41 7.15 -14.29 1.51
C HIS A 41 6.15 -15.34 1.96
N GLN A 42 4.96 -14.89 2.35
CA GLN A 42 3.86 -15.77 2.73
C GLN A 42 2.79 -15.74 1.64
N LYS A 43 2.72 -16.82 0.86
CA LYS A 43 1.67 -16.99 -0.14
C LYS A 43 0.30 -16.95 0.54
N LEU A 44 -0.63 -16.19 -0.02
CA LEU A 44 -2.00 -16.17 0.49
C LEU A 44 -2.71 -17.49 0.14
N PRO A 45 -3.65 -17.95 0.98
CA PRO A 45 -4.57 -19.01 0.58
C PRO A 45 -5.26 -18.66 -0.74
N GLU A 46 -5.44 -19.64 -1.62
CA GLU A 46 -5.97 -19.43 -2.99
C GLU A 46 -7.31 -18.67 -3.00
N ALA A 47 -8.21 -18.98 -2.06
CA ALA A 47 -9.48 -18.28 -1.93
C ALA A 47 -9.31 -16.78 -1.62
N ILE A 48 -8.30 -16.41 -0.80
CA ILE A 48 -7.98 -15.03 -0.46
C ILE A 48 -7.29 -14.35 -1.64
N GLU A 49 -6.36 -15.03 -2.32
CA GLU A 49 -5.69 -14.52 -3.52
C GLU A 49 -6.70 -14.18 -4.63
N LYS A 50 -7.66 -15.09 -4.86
CA LYS A 50 -8.74 -14.86 -5.83
C LYS A 50 -9.66 -13.71 -5.41
N ALA A 51 -9.99 -13.60 -4.13
CA ALA A 51 -10.82 -12.52 -3.61
C ALA A 51 -10.10 -11.15 -3.60
N LEU A 52 -8.77 -11.16 -3.47
CA LEU A 52 -7.94 -9.96 -3.56
C LEU A 52 -8.03 -9.33 -4.95
N GLY A 53 -8.11 -10.16 -6.00
CA GLY A 53 -8.34 -9.74 -7.37
C GLY A 53 -7.26 -8.82 -7.93
N ALA A 54 -6.05 -8.87 -7.37
CA ALA A 54 -4.89 -8.11 -7.82
C ALA A 54 -4.13 -8.88 -8.90
N ASP A 55 -3.57 -8.17 -9.89
CA ASP A 55 -2.72 -8.78 -10.92
C ASP A 55 -1.42 -9.31 -10.30
N GLU A 56 -0.89 -8.60 -9.31
CA GLU A 56 0.28 -8.99 -8.52
C GLU A 56 0.09 -8.63 -7.05
N TYR A 57 0.73 -9.39 -6.17
CA TYR A 57 0.84 -9.00 -4.77
C TYR A 57 2.17 -9.43 -4.15
N LEU A 58 2.56 -8.73 -3.10
CA LEU A 58 3.52 -9.18 -2.11
C LEU A 58 2.79 -9.26 -0.77
N ASN A 59 2.99 -10.37 -0.06
CA ASN A 59 2.71 -10.50 1.35
C ASN A 59 3.98 -11.04 2.02
N ALA A 60 4.69 -10.21 2.78
CA ALA A 60 5.98 -10.59 3.36
C ALA A 60 6.08 -10.17 4.82
N ASN A 61 6.53 -11.10 5.66
CA ASN A 61 6.84 -10.84 7.06
C ASN A 61 8.34 -10.67 7.22
N PHE A 62 8.72 -9.67 8.01
CA PHE A 62 10.09 -9.37 8.36
C PHE A 62 10.25 -9.44 9.88
N ALA A 63 11.37 -9.95 10.33
CA ALA A 63 11.72 -10.00 11.74
C ALA A 63 13.06 -9.31 11.98
N SER A 64 13.13 -8.51 13.03
CA SER A 64 14.36 -7.83 13.45
C SER A 64 15.43 -8.86 13.88
N PRO A 65 16.73 -8.49 13.84
CA PRO A 65 17.81 -9.41 14.23
C PRO A 65 17.69 -9.95 15.66
N ASP A 66 17.09 -9.17 16.56
CA ASP A 66 16.85 -9.55 17.96
C ASP A 66 15.50 -10.23 18.19
N GLY A 67 14.71 -10.44 17.13
CA GLY A 67 13.40 -11.09 17.16
C GLY A 67 12.30 -10.30 17.88
N ARG A 68 12.56 -9.05 18.29
CA ARG A 68 11.59 -8.24 19.06
C ARG A 68 10.55 -7.56 18.19
N ASP A 69 10.91 -7.16 16.98
CA ASP A 69 10.04 -6.43 16.08
C ASP A 69 9.66 -7.31 14.89
N ARG A 70 8.38 -7.25 14.52
CA ARG A 70 7.87 -7.88 13.31
C ARG A 70 7.20 -6.85 12.44
N VAL A 71 7.48 -6.92 11.15
CA VAL A 71 6.89 -6.02 10.15
C VAL A 71 6.24 -6.84 9.05
N LEU A 72 4.98 -6.58 8.77
CA LEU A 72 4.30 -7.09 7.58
C LEU A 72 4.34 -6.00 6.50
N VAL A 73 4.89 -6.35 5.34
CA VAL A 73 4.77 -5.54 4.11
C VAL A 73 3.80 -6.23 3.18
N PHE A 74 2.70 -5.56 2.88
CA PHE A 74 1.70 -6.01 1.92
C PHE A 74 1.55 -4.99 0.80
N VAL A 75 1.74 -5.43 -0.44
CA VAL A 75 1.62 -4.59 -1.63
C VAL A 75 0.74 -5.30 -2.65
N THR A 76 -0.18 -4.58 -3.28
CA THR A 76 -0.95 -5.10 -4.42
C THR A 76 -0.70 -4.23 -5.63
N TYR A 77 -0.78 -4.79 -6.83
CA TYR A 77 -0.73 -4.04 -8.06
C TYR A 77 -1.83 -4.49 -9.03
N ASN A 78 -2.49 -3.52 -9.65
CA ASN A 78 -3.45 -3.71 -10.73
C ASN A 78 -3.03 -2.85 -11.91
N ALA A 79 -2.68 -3.49 -13.02
CA ALA A 79 -2.33 -2.86 -14.29
C ALA A 79 -3.52 -2.10 -14.88
N ASN A 80 -4.74 -2.56 -14.58
CA ASN A 80 -5.98 -1.87 -14.90
C ASN A 80 -6.62 -1.29 -13.63
N ALA A 81 -6.31 -0.03 -13.34
CA ALA A 81 -6.79 0.67 -12.15
C ALA A 81 -8.33 0.72 -12.01
N TRP A 82 -9.08 0.56 -13.10
CA TRP A 82 -10.55 0.54 -13.11
C TRP A 82 -11.17 -0.75 -12.56
N SER A 83 -10.44 -1.87 -12.58
CA SER A 83 -11.04 -3.19 -12.48
C SER A 83 -11.32 -3.63 -11.05
N ASN A 84 -10.32 -3.54 -10.17
CA ASN A 84 -10.43 -3.97 -8.77
C ASN A 84 -9.66 -3.01 -7.85
N ILE A 85 -10.31 -2.60 -6.77
CA ILE A 85 -9.69 -1.78 -5.73
C ILE A 85 -9.73 -2.58 -4.45
N PRO A 86 -8.55 -2.96 -3.90
CA PRO A 86 -8.49 -3.89 -2.79
C PRO A 86 -9.27 -3.36 -1.58
N HIS A 87 -9.68 -4.30 -0.73
CA HIS A 87 -10.34 -3.96 0.51
C HIS A 87 -9.40 -3.17 1.43
N VAL A 88 -10.02 -2.35 2.25
CA VAL A 88 -9.34 -1.52 3.24
C VAL A 88 -8.87 -2.36 4.43
N PRO A 89 -7.69 -2.06 5.02
CA PRO A 89 -7.05 -2.92 6.00
C PRO A 89 -7.90 -3.21 7.24
N TRP A 90 -8.72 -2.25 7.70
CA TRP A 90 -9.55 -2.47 8.88
C TRP A 90 -10.60 -3.56 8.69
N VAL A 91 -11.04 -3.85 7.47
CA VAL A 91 -11.92 -5.01 7.19
C VAL A 91 -11.15 -6.30 7.42
N CYS A 92 -9.97 -6.45 6.84
CA CYS A 92 -9.18 -7.69 6.97
C CYS A 92 -8.64 -7.87 8.39
N MET A 93 -8.11 -6.80 9.00
CA MET A 93 -7.56 -6.84 10.36
C MET A 93 -8.65 -7.19 11.39
N THR A 94 -9.88 -6.68 11.23
CA THR A 94 -10.98 -7.03 12.13
C THR A 94 -11.45 -8.46 11.98
N GLN A 95 -11.48 -9.00 10.76
CA GLN A 95 -11.73 -10.43 10.53
C GLN A 95 -10.65 -11.31 11.16
N SER A 96 -9.40 -10.85 11.21
CA SER A 96 -8.28 -11.50 11.90
C SER A 96 -8.28 -11.28 13.42
N GLY A 97 -9.35 -10.74 14.00
CA GLY A 97 -9.51 -10.60 15.45
C GLY A 97 -8.88 -9.33 16.04
N TYR A 98 -8.40 -8.39 15.23
CA TYR A 98 -7.97 -7.07 15.72
C TYR A 98 -9.15 -6.10 15.82
N ARG A 99 -8.99 -5.05 16.62
CA ARG A 99 -9.93 -3.92 16.69
C ARG A 99 -9.21 -2.64 16.31
N LEU A 100 -9.86 -1.83 15.48
CA LEU A 100 -9.40 -0.49 15.16
C LEU A 100 -9.48 0.39 16.42
N VAL A 101 -8.37 1.00 16.82
CA VAL A 101 -8.32 1.96 17.93
C VAL A 101 -8.44 3.38 17.42
N THR A 102 -7.61 3.72 16.44
CA THR A 102 -7.62 5.05 15.83
C THR A 102 -6.99 4.99 14.44
N LYS A 103 -7.29 6.01 13.65
CA LYS A 103 -6.79 6.23 12.30
C LYS A 103 -6.60 7.74 12.13
N ARG A 104 -5.42 8.14 11.68
CA ARG A 104 -5.13 9.53 11.27
C ARG A 104 -4.28 9.54 10.01
N GLN A 105 -4.07 10.72 9.44
CA GLN A 105 -3.11 10.94 8.37
C GLN A 105 -1.88 11.63 8.96
N ASP A 106 -0.70 11.14 8.61
CA ASP A 106 0.54 11.80 8.98
C ASP A 106 1.31 12.15 7.70
N ALA A 107 1.46 13.45 7.44
CA ALA A 107 2.33 13.92 6.38
C ALA A 107 3.78 13.50 6.65
N MET A 108 4.43 13.00 5.60
CA MET A 108 5.85 12.68 5.57
C MET A 108 6.46 13.10 4.23
N GLN A 109 7.75 13.39 4.25
CA GLN A 109 8.49 13.69 3.02
C GLN A 109 8.54 12.45 2.12
N HIS A 110 8.33 12.67 0.83
CA HIS A 110 8.39 11.62 -0.17
C HIS A 110 9.84 11.12 -0.29
N PRO A 111 10.12 9.82 -0.05
CA PRO A 111 11.51 9.36 0.15
C PRO A 111 12.42 9.50 -1.09
N SER A 112 11.83 9.50 -2.28
CA SER A 112 12.53 9.61 -3.57
C SER A 112 12.32 10.94 -4.31
N LYS A 113 11.51 11.88 -3.80
CA LYS A 113 11.15 13.12 -4.51
C LYS A 113 11.25 14.32 -3.59
N SER A 114 12.33 15.08 -3.74
CA SER A 114 12.58 16.28 -2.95
C SER A 114 11.41 17.27 -3.03
N GLY A 115 11.02 17.82 -1.88
CA GLY A 115 9.95 18.83 -1.76
C GLY A 115 8.53 18.30 -2.02
N LYS A 116 8.35 16.99 -2.19
CA LYS A 116 7.01 16.37 -2.26
C LYS A 116 6.71 15.67 -0.94
N GLU A 117 5.45 15.68 -0.56
CA GLU A 117 4.95 14.95 0.60
C GLU A 117 4.01 13.83 0.18
N ILE A 118 3.90 12.82 1.03
CA ILE A 118 2.83 11.83 1.01
C ILE A 118 2.17 11.81 2.39
N GLU A 119 0.90 11.45 2.41
CA GLU A 119 0.10 11.42 3.64
C GLU A 119 -0.46 10.02 3.84
N PRO A 120 0.33 9.00 4.24
CA PRO A 120 -0.23 7.70 4.56
C PRO A 120 -1.24 7.78 5.70
N ASN A 121 -2.24 6.90 5.69
CA ASN A 121 -2.99 6.61 6.90
C ASN A 121 -2.04 5.93 7.90
N VAL A 122 -2.04 6.42 9.14
CA VAL A 122 -1.44 5.76 10.30
C VAL A 122 -2.57 5.21 11.16
N ILE A 123 -2.61 3.88 11.30
CA ILE A 123 -3.73 3.15 11.87
C ILE A 123 -3.22 2.29 13.01
N LEU A 124 -3.79 2.47 14.20
CA LEU A 124 -3.47 1.65 15.36
C LEU A 124 -4.56 0.60 15.56
N PHE A 125 -4.14 -0.66 15.64
CA PHE A 125 -4.97 -1.80 15.97
C PHE A 125 -4.54 -2.41 17.30
N LYS A 126 -5.52 -2.92 18.03
CA LYS A 126 -5.32 -3.74 19.23
C LYS A 126 -5.82 -5.16 18.99
N PRO A 127 -5.21 -6.18 19.60
CA PRO A 127 -5.75 -7.53 19.55
C PRO A 127 -7.09 -7.58 20.29
N GLY A 128 -7.99 -8.44 19.81
CA GLY A 128 -9.23 -8.79 20.49
C GLY A 128 -9.00 -9.77 21.64
N PRO A 129 -10.05 -10.11 22.41
CA PRO A 129 -9.96 -11.09 23.48
C PRO A 129 -9.43 -12.45 22.98
N GLY A 130 -8.49 -13.06 23.72
CA GLY A 130 -7.94 -14.39 23.39
C GLY A 130 -6.82 -14.39 22.35
N MET A 131 -6.46 -13.24 21.79
CA MET A 131 -5.33 -13.08 20.88
C MET A 131 -4.03 -12.73 21.64
N PRO A 132 -2.84 -12.99 21.06
CA PRO A 132 -1.59 -12.48 21.60
C PRO A 132 -1.65 -10.95 21.82
N PRO A 133 -0.99 -10.41 22.86
CA PRO A 133 -1.13 -9.00 23.25
C PRO A 133 -0.46 -8.00 22.30
N GLU A 134 0.03 -8.44 21.14
CA GLU A 134 0.72 -7.62 20.15
C GLU A 134 -0.25 -6.64 19.48
N HIS A 135 0.04 -5.35 19.60
CA HIS A 135 -0.62 -4.29 18.85
C HIS A 135 -0.04 -4.22 17.44
N ALA A 136 -0.78 -3.63 16.50
CA ALA A 136 -0.27 -3.37 15.15
C ALA A 136 -0.41 -1.88 14.80
N LEU A 137 0.70 -1.25 14.45
CA LEU A 137 0.74 0.09 13.89
C LEU A 137 0.95 -0.02 12.38
N MET A 138 -0.05 0.38 11.61
CA MET A 138 -0.05 0.22 10.16
C MET A 138 -0.01 1.55 9.44
N PHE A 139 0.92 1.66 8.50
CA PHE A 139 0.96 2.71 7.51
C PHE A 139 0.32 2.21 6.21
N GLN A 140 -0.59 2.97 5.63
CA GLN A 140 -1.26 2.61 4.39
C GLN A 140 -1.36 3.79 3.44
N TYR A 141 -1.05 3.58 2.17
CA TYR A 141 -1.38 4.49 1.08
C TYR A 141 -1.79 3.74 -0.18
N PHE A 142 -2.36 4.48 -1.13
CA PHE A 142 -2.60 4.07 -2.49
C PHE A 142 -1.73 4.88 -3.44
N ASN A 143 -1.25 4.26 -4.50
CA ASN A 143 -0.57 4.93 -5.61
C ASN A 143 -1.36 4.68 -6.90
N VAL A 144 -1.87 5.74 -7.51
CA VAL A 144 -2.59 5.70 -8.77
C VAL A 144 -1.76 6.43 -9.81
N GLY A 145 -1.04 5.69 -10.64
CA GLY A 145 -0.21 6.27 -11.70
C GLY A 145 0.74 7.34 -11.19
N GLY A 146 1.44 7.06 -10.08
CA GLY A 146 2.44 7.94 -9.48
C GLY A 146 1.90 8.98 -8.51
N GLN A 147 0.58 9.10 -8.37
CA GLN A 147 -0.07 9.98 -7.41
C GLN A 147 -0.44 9.21 -6.15
N TYR A 148 -0.06 9.75 -4.99
CA TYR A 148 -0.24 9.10 -3.70
C TYR A 148 -1.48 9.65 -3.01
N VAL A 149 -2.35 8.76 -2.53
CA VAL A 149 -3.56 9.13 -1.78
C VAL A 149 -3.81 8.17 -0.63
N TYR A 150 -4.42 8.66 0.44
CA TYR A 150 -4.73 7.84 1.62
C TYR A 150 -6.10 7.16 1.55
N HIS A 151 -7.02 7.66 0.73
CA HIS A 151 -8.40 7.18 0.73
C HIS A 151 -8.67 6.25 -0.44
N ARG A 152 -9.32 5.12 -0.16
CA ARG A 152 -9.72 4.16 -1.18
C ARG A 152 -10.64 4.80 -2.22
N ASP A 153 -11.64 5.57 -1.78
CA ASP A 153 -12.59 6.18 -2.72
C ASP A 153 -11.94 7.26 -3.56
N LEU A 154 -10.94 7.97 -3.03
CA LEU A 154 -10.17 8.92 -3.82
C LEU A 154 -9.29 8.18 -4.84
N ALA A 155 -8.61 7.10 -4.44
CA ALA A 155 -7.88 6.24 -5.35
C ALA A 155 -8.78 5.71 -6.46
N ARG A 156 -10.02 5.31 -6.11
CA ARG A 156 -11.05 4.90 -7.08
C ARG A 156 -11.38 5.99 -8.05
N ILE A 157 -11.75 7.17 -7.55
CA ILE A 157 -12.11 8.30 -8.41
C ILE A 157 -10.96 8.65 -9.34
N MET A 158 -9.71 8.68 -8.86
CA MET A 158 -8.54 8.97 -9.68
C MET A 158 -8.25 7.89 -10.73
N ALA A 159 -8.45 6.62 -10.34
CA ALA A 159 -8.31 5.50 -11.25
C ALA A 159 -9.41 5.52 -12.32
N THR A 160 -10.64 5.93 -11.96
CA THR A 160 -11.81 5.83 -12.82
C THR A 160 -12.18 7.10 -13.58
N SER A 161 -11.58 8.24 -13.25
CA SER A 161 -11.99 9.54 -13.79
C SER A 161 -10.82 10.45 -14.13
N GLY A 162 -11.12 11.53 -14.86
CA GLY A 162 -10.13 12.54 -15.24
C GLY A 162 -9.09 12.06 -16.25
N ALA A 163 -7.99 12.80 -16.38
CA ALA A 163 -6.92 12.50 -17.34
C ALA A 163 -6.17 11.20 -17.01
N ILE A 164 -6.01 10.88 -15.73
CA ILE A 164 -5.35 9.65 -15.26
C ILE A 164 -6.18 8.42 -15.66
N GLY A 165 -7.48 8.41 -15.32
CA GLY A 165 -8.37 7.33 -15.72
C GLY A 165 -8.53 7.19 -17.24
N ARG A 166 -8.52 8.30 -18.00
CA ARG A 166 -8.66 8.25 -19.47
C ARG A 166 -7.40 7.79 -20.21
N LYS A 167 -6.20 8.10 -19.71
CA LYS A 167 -4.93 7.73 -20.35
C LYS A 167 -4.47 6.31 -20.02
N GLY A 168 -5.04 5.71 -18.98
CA GLY A 168 -4.56 4.45 -18.42
C GLY A 168 -3.58 4.69 -17.30
N SER A 169 -3.76 3.91 -16.25
CA SER A 169 -3.00 4.01 -15.02
C SER A 169 -3.01 2.65 -14.32
N PHE A 170 -2.07 2.47 -13.39
CA PHE A 170 -2.11 1.37 -12.45
C PHE A 170 -2.68 1.84 -11.11
N LEU A 171 -3.18 0.89 -10.32
CA LEU A 171 -3.51 1.11 -8.92
C LEU A 171 -2.69 0.16 -8.06
N SER A 172 -1.99 0.73 -7.09
CA SER A 172 -1.31 -0.02 -6.05
C SER A 172 -1.78 0.40 -4.67
N GLN A 173 -1.87 -0.57 -3.76
CA GLN A 173 -2.08 -0.35 -2.34
C GLN A 173 -0.88 -0.91 -1.60
N THR A 174 -0.28 -0.10 -0.74
CA THR A 174 0.86 -0.49 0.10
C THR A 174 0.44 -0.40 1.56
N GLN A 175 0.82 -1.41 2.34
CA GLN A 175 0.65 -1.49 3.77
C GLN A 175 1.97 -1.90 4.42
N VAL A 176 2.37 -1.19 5.47
CA VAL A 176 3.49 -1.55 6.34
C VAL A 176 2.94 -1.63 7.76
N ALA A 177 2.80 -2.82 8.33
CA ALA A 177 2.28 -3.02 9.67
C ALA A 177 3.39 -3.50 10.62
N VAL A 178 3.67 -2.70 11.64
CA VAL A 178 4.63 -3.03 12.70
C VAL A 178 3.88 -3.63 13.87
N TYR A 179 4.24 -4.84 14.26
CA TYR A 179 3.70 -5.52 15.43
C TYR A 179 4.62 -5.31 16.62
N PHE A 180 4.05 -4.90 17.75
CA PHE A 180 4.80 -4.52 18.94
C PHE A 180 4.05 -4.85 20.24
N SER A 181 4.80 -5.05 21.33
CA SER A 181 4.23 -5.24 22.66
C SER A 181 3.85 -3.90 23.30
N PRO A 182 2.68 -3.79 23.97
CA PRO A 182 2.29 -2.58 24.68
C PRO A 182 3.20 -2.22 25.87
N SER A 183 4.07 -3.13 26.31
CA SER A 183 5.02 -2.89 27.41
C SER A 183 6.13 -1.88 27.08
N GLU A 184 6.21 -1.38 25.84
CA GLU A 184 7.23 -0.40 25.41
C GLU A 184 7.03 1.02 25.98
N GLY A 185 5.93 1.28 26.72
CA GLY A 185 5.80 2.44 27.61
C GLY A 185 5.65 3.81 26.94
N GLN A 186 5.61 3.88 25.61
CA GLN A 186 5.37 5.11 24.84
C GLN A 186 4.07 5.03 24.03
N ASP A 187 3.47 6.19 23.73
CA ASP A 187 2.38 6.27 22.76
C ASP A 187 2.89 5.78 21.39
N PRO A 188 2.37 4.67 20.84
CA PRO A 188 2.85 4.13 19.57
C PRO A 188 2.55 5.04 18.37
N LEU A 189 1.68 6.04 18.55
CA LEU A 189 1.43 7.05 17.52
C LEU A 189 2.39 8.24 17.63
N ALA A 190 3.16 8.37 18.70
CA ALA A 190 4.17 9.41 18.77
C ALA A 190 5.21 9.16 17.68
N LYS A 191 5.55 10.20 16.90
CA LYS A 191 6.53 10.09 15.82
C LYS A 191 7.88 9.58 16.31
N GLY A 192 8.24 9.84 17.57
CA GLY A 192 9.48 9.35 18.19
C GLY A 192 9.42 7.92 18.75
N SER A 193 8.25 7.26 18.72
CA SER A 193 8.11 5.89 19.23
C SER A 193 8.81 4.89 18.33
N ARG A 194 9.25 3.77 18.92
CA ARG A 194 9.93 2.68 18.21
C ARG A 194 9.10 2.14 17.04
N ALA A 195 7.85 1.77 17.28
CA ALA A 195 6.96 1.22 16.25
C ALA A 195 6.76 2.20 15.08
N TYR A 196 6.62 3.49 15.37
CA TYR A 196 6.48 4.51 14.33
C TYR A 196 7.76 4.64 13.49
N GLN A 197 8.92 4.70 14.14
CA GLN A 197 10.22 4.83 13.46
C GLN A 197 10.52 3.63 12.56
N ILE A 198 10.24 2.39 13.02
CA ILE A 198 10.39 1.19 12.20
C ILE A 198 9.46 1.24 10.98
N GLY A 199 8.20 1.62 11.16
CA GLY A 199 7.26 1.72 10.05
C GLY A 199 7.69 2.76 9.02
N LEU A 200 8.23 3.89 9.49
CA LEU A 200 8.78 4.94 8.63
C LEU A 200 10.04 4.48 7.89
N GLU A 201 10.94 3.75 8.55
CA GLU A 201 12.14 3.15 7.93
C GLU A 201 11.75 2.21 6.78
N PHE A 202 10.80 1.32 7.02
CA PHE A 202 10.29 0.42 5.97
C PHE A 202 9.62 1.17 4.83
N LEU A 203 8.80 2.18 5.11
CA LEU A 203 8.20 3.01 4.06
C LEU A 203 9.26 3.72 3.21
N ASN A 204 10.28 4.27 3.85
CA ASN A 204 11.41 4.94 3.19
C ASN A 204 12.19 3.99 2.29
N ALA A 205 12.22 2.69 2.60
CA ALA A 205 12.81 1.67 1.73
C ALA A 205 11.84 1.20 0.64
N VAL A 206 10.58 0.92 0.97
CA VAL A 206 9.56 0.36 0.07
C VAL A 206 9.24 1.31 -1.08
N ILE A 207 8.99 2.59 -0.80
CA ILE A 207 8.52 3.54 -1.83
C ILE A 207 9.54 3.69 -2.97
N PRO A 208 10.83 4.01 -2.73
CA PRO A 208 11.80 4.15 -3.82
C PRO A 208 12.06 2.84 -4.58
N LEU A 209 11.96 1.69 -3.91
CA LEU A 209 12.11 0.38 -4.56
C LEU A 209 10.94 0.13 -5.53
N LEU A 210 9.71 0.34 -5.08
CA LEU A 210 8.53 0.19 -5.91
C LEU A 210 8.59 1.10 -7.14
N GLU A 211 8.90 2.38 -6.96
CA GLU A 211 8.95 3.34 -8.06
C GLU A 211 10.07 3.06 -9.08
N ARG A 212 11.24 2.61 -8.62
CA ARG A 212 12.41 2.42 -9.48
C ARG A 212 12.41 1.06 -10.17
N GLU A 213 11.99 0.00 -9.47
CA GLU A 213 12.21 -1.38 -9.90
C GLU A 213 10.94 -2.09 -10.35
N HIS A 214 9.77 -1.70 -9.82
CA HIS A 214 8.53 -2.47 -10.02
C HIS A 214 7.50 -1.72 -10.85
N TYR A 215 7.29 -0.43 -10.60
CA TYR A 215 6.28 0.33 -11.30
C TYR A 215 6.75 0.76 -12.69
N PRO A 216 5.83 0.83 -13.66
CA PRO A 216 6.14 1.36 -14.97
C PRO A 216 6.55 2.83 -14.86
N ALA A 217 7.52 3.22 -15.67
CA ALA A 217 7.85 4.62 -15.87
C ALA A 217 6.61 5.33 -16.42
N LEU A 218 6.16 6.35 -15.68
CA LEU A 218 5.07 7.18 -16.13
C LEU A 218 5.70 8.19 -17.09
N GLY A 219 5.46 8.00 -18.39
CA GLY A 219 5.95 8.92 -19.42
C GLY A 219 5.65 10.35 -18.99
N GLY A 220 6.70 11.15 -18.80
CA GLY A 220 6.59 12.49 -18.24
C GLY A 220 5.61 13.31 -19.04
N THR A 221 4.42 13.56 -18.50
CA THR A 221 3.69 14.77 -18.81
C THR A 221 4.03 15.79 -17.74
N GLU A 222 5.30 16.18 -17.70
CA GLU A 222 5.62 17.57 -17.37
C GLU A 222 5.39 18.36 -18.67
N GLY A 223 4.43 19.29 -18.65
CA GLY A 223 4.20 20.23 -19.75
C GLY A 223 2.97 19.93 -20.61
N GLY A 224 1.93 20.73 -20.39
CA GLY A 224 0.72 20.85 -21.21
C GLY A 224 -0.15 21.95 -20.65
#